data_AF-A0A0D0VF29-F1
#
_entry.id   AF-A0A0D0VF29-F1
#
_cell.length_a   1.000
_cell.length_b   1.000
_cell.length_c   1.000
_cell.angle_alpha   90.00
_cell.angle_beta   90.00
_cell.angle_gamma   90.00
#
_symmetry.space_group_name_H-M   'P 1'
#
loop_
_entity.id
_entity.type
_entity.pdbx_description
1 polymer ?
#
loop_
_entity_poly.entity_id
_entity_poly.type
_entity_poly.pdbx_seq_one_letter_code
_entity_poly.pdbx_strand_id
1 'polypeptide(L)'
;MHAFLGNPDRQLVCAEFIQALEECHSKGYLARLVGVCNDQKAALGACLRQERLDRTERNRDAAKERTAKKKAVWEALEREKAEDAGKV
;
A
#
# COMPACT_ATOMS: atom_id res chain seq x y z
N MET A 1 8.14 -14.01 -13.69
CA MET A 1 6.76 -13.49 -13.72
C MET A 1 6.23 -13.41 -12.30
N HIS A 2 6.06 -12.20 -11.78
CA HIS A 2 5.61 -11.95 -10.41
C HIS A 2 4.24 -11.28 -10.45
N ALA A 3 3.16 -12.06 -10.41
CA ALA A 3 1.79 -11.54 -10.48
C ALA A 3 1.49 -10.49 -9.40
N PHE A 4 2.18 -10.55 -8.25
CA PHE A 4 2.03 -9.61 -7.13
C PHE A 4 2.65 -8.21 -7.38
N LEU A 5 3.45 -8.05 -8.44
CA LEU A 5 4.13 -6.81 -8.78
C LEU A 5 3.33 -5.91 -9.74
N GLY A 6 2.04 -6.17 -10.00
CA GLY A 6 1.21 -5.32 -10.87
C GLY A 6 0.89 -3.91 -10.33
N ASN A 7 1.52 -3.48 -9.22
CA ASN A 7 1.32 -2.16 -8.64
C ASN A 7 2.64 -1.37 -8.75
N PRO A 8 2.62 -0.16 -9.35
CA PRO A 8 3.83 0.61 -9.64
C PRO A 8 4.57 1.06 -8.36
N ASP A 9 3.86 1.37 -7.27
CA ASP A 9 4.49 1.77 -6.01
C ASP A 9 5.37 0.65 -5.46
N ARG A 10 4.89 -0.61 -5.51
CA ARG A 10 5.68 -1.78 -5.10
C ARG A 10 6.89 -2.00 -5.98
N GLN A 11 6.77 -1.75 -7.28
CA GLN A 11 7.89 -1.89 -8.22
C GLN A 11 8.96 -0.85 -7.94
N LEU A 12 8.58 0.39 -7.60
CA LEU A 12 9.50 1.46 -7.26
C LEU A 12 10.18 1.21 -5.91
N VAL A 13 9.41 0.90 -4.86
CA VAL A 13 9.92 0.73 -3.49
C VAL A 13 10.79 -0.52 -3.35
N CYS A 14 10.44 -1.61 -4.01
CA CYS A 14 11.16 -2.88 -3.91
C CYS A 14 11.98 -3.22 -5.16
N ALA A 15 12.32 -2.23 -6.00
CA ALA A 15 12.99 -2.42 -7.29
C ALA A 15 14.24 -3.31 -7.20
N GLU A 16 15.11 -3.03 -6.23
CA GLU A 16 16.39 -3.73 -6.04
C GLU A 16 16.18 -5.21 -5.70
N PHE A 17 15.21 -5.53 -4.84
CA PHE A 17 14.89 -6.92 -4.47
C PHE A 17 14.23 -7.68 -5.63
N ILE A 18 13.44 -6.98 -6.45
CA ILE A 18 12.84 -7.55 -7.65
C ILE A 18 13.94 -7.90 -8.65
N GLN A 19 14.86 -6.97 -8.91
CA GLN A 19 16.00 -7.19 -9.80
C GLN A 19 16.88 -8.33 -9.31
N ALA A 20 17.22 -8.40 -8.02
CA ALA A 20 18.01 -9.49 -7.45
C ALA A 20 17.35 -10.87 -7.64
N LEU A 21 16.02 -10.95 -7.50
CA LEU A 21 15.28 -12.19 -7.74
C LEU A 21 15.20 -12.54 -9.22
N GLU A 22 15.06 -11.55 -10.10
CA GLU A 22 15.07 -11.74 -11.56
C GLU A 22 16.45 -12.19 -12.07
N GLU A 23 17.52 -11.62 -11.55
CA GLU A 23 18.88 -12.06 -11.81
C GLU A 23 19.12 -13.50 -11.31
N CYS A 24 18.57 -13.87 -10.16
CA CYS A 24 18.66 -15.27 -9.73
C CYS A 24 17.88 -16.21 -10.68
N HIS A 25 16.69 -15.81 -11.10
CA HIS A 25 15.89 -16.58 -12.04
C HIS A 25 16.53 -16.69 -13.45
N SER A 26 17.34 -15.71 -13.87
CA SER A 26 18.05 -15.75 -15.15
C SER A 26 19.12 -16.86 -15.22
N LYS A 27 19.56 -17.37 -14.07
CA LYS A 27 20.53 -18.48 -13.96
C LYS A 27 19.97 -19.83 -14.42
N GLY A 28 18.66 -19.94 -14.59
CA GLY A 28 18.03 -21.10 -15.21
C GLY A 28 16.83 -21.65 -14.43
N TYR A 29 15.96 -22.34 -15.17
CA TYR A 29 14.70 -22.86 -14.64
C TYR A 29 14.89 -23.90 -13.53
N LEU A 30 15.90 -24.76 -13.63
CA LEU A 30 16.18 -25.78 -12.60
C LEU A 30 16.59 -25.13 -11.27
N ALA A 31 17.45 -24.11 -11.29
CA ALA A 31 17.87 -23.38 -10.09
C ALA A 31 16.67 -22.75 -9.37
N ARG A 32 15.71 -22.21 -10.14
CA ARG A 32 14.44 -21.70 -9.62
C ARG A 32 13.59 -22.78 -8.96
N LEU A 33 13.48 -23.97 -9.57
CA LEU A 33 12.65 -25.06 -9.06
C LEU A 33 13.21 -25.70 -7.79
N VAL A 34 14.53 -25.89 -7.70
CA VAL A 34 15.17 -26.53 -6.55
C VAL A 34 15.39 -25.59 -5.36
N GLY A 35 15.00 -24.32 -5.49
CA GLY A 35 15.01 -23.35 -4.38
C GLY A 35 16.31 -22.58 -4.18
N VAL A 36 17.22 -22.54 -5.17
CA VAL A 36 18.47 -21.74 -5.10
C VAL A 36 18.18 -20.25 -4.86
N CYS A 37 17.05 -19.76 -5.35
CA CYS A 37 16.67 -18.35 -5.25
C CYS A 37 15.83 -17.99 -4.01
N ASN A 38 15.80 -18.84 -2.98
CA ASN A 38 14.94 -18.64 -1.81
C ASN A 38 15.34 -17.42 -0.97
N ASP A 39 16.64 -17.09 -0.90
CA ASP A 39 17.11 -15.94 -0.13
C ASP A 39 16.66 -14.61 -0.76
N GLN A 40 16.80 -14.48 -2.08
CA GLN A 40 16.32 -13.31 -2.82
C GLN A 40 14.79 -13.20 -2.73
N LYS A 41 14.10 -14.34 -2.78
CA LYS A 41 12.65 -14.39 -2.59
C LYS A 41 12.23 -13.96 -1.18
N ALA A 42 12.96 -14.39 -0.15
CA ALA A 42 12.69 -13.99 1.23
C ALA A 42 12.93 -12.49 1.44
N ALA A 43 14.02 -11.95 0.88
CA ALA A 43 14.32 -10.52 0.91
C ALA A 43 13.23 -9.68 0.23
N LEU A 44 12.79 -10.07 -0.97
CA LEU A 44 11.66 -9.43 -1.64
C LEU A 44 10.37 -9.52 -0.82
N GLY A 45 10.11 -10.68 -0.20
CA GLY A 45 8.96 -10.86 0.70
C GLY A 45 8.97 -9.91 1.88
N ALA A 46 10.13 -9.68 2.49
CA ALA A 46 10.31 -8.72 3.58
C ALA A 46 10.01 -7.28 3.12
N CYS A 47 10.55 -6.86 1.96
CA CYS A 47 10.27 -5.54 1.41
C CYS A 47 8.77 -5.33 1.14
N LEU A 48 8.13 -6.28 0.46
CA LEU A 48 6.69 -6.20 0.14
C LEU A 48 5.81 -6.21 1.41
N ARG A 49 6.28 -6.88 2.47
CA ARG A 49 5.60 -6.88 3.77
C ARG A 49 5.66 -5.49 4.42
N GLN A 50 6.80 -4.81 4.35
CA GLN A 50 6.96 -3.46 4.87
C GLN A 50 6.16 -2.44 4.07
N GLU A 51 6.25 -2.43 2.74
CA GLU A 51 5.46 -1.53 1.89
C GLU A 51 3.94 -1.71 2.13
N ARG A 52 3.49 -2.94 2.39
CA ARG A 52 2.10 -3.17 2.79
C ARG A 52 1.74 -2.47 4.10
N LEU A 53 2.62 -2.50 5.11
CA LEU A 53 2.38 -1.84 6.40
C LEU A 53 2.33 -0.33 6.22
N ASP A 54 3.32 0.25 5.53
CA ASP A 54 3.43 1.69 5.29
C ASP A 54 2.22 2.22 4.51
N ARG A 55 1.77 1.48 3.50
CA ARG A 55 0.56 1.82 2.76
C ARG A 55 -0.69 1.70 3.64
N THR A 56 -0.77 0.69 4.49
CA THR A 56 -1.90 0.54 5.42
C THR A 56 -1.94 1.70 6.42
N GLU A 57 -0.80 2.17 6.89
CA GLU A 57 -0.68 3.35 7.75
C GLU A 57 -1.13 4.63 7.04
N ARG A 58 -0.57 4.92 5.85
CA ARG A 58 -0.99 6.06 5.01
C ARG A 58 -2.49 6.06 4.75
N ASN A 59 -3.06 4.89 4.43
CA ASN A 59 -4.51 4.76 4.20
C ASN A 59 -5.33 5.00 5.46
N ARG A 60 -4.83 4.55 6.63
CA ARG A 60 -5.48 4.76 7.92
C ARG A 60 -5.51 6.25 8.27
N ASP A 61 -4.42 6.96 8.07
CA ASP A 61 -4.34 8.38 8.39
C ASP A 61 -5.18 9.22 7.42
N ALA A 62 -5.11 8.94 6.13
CA ALA A 62 -6.01 9.55 5.14
C ALA A 62 -7.48 9.25 5.45
N ALA A 63 -7.81 8.07 5.97
CA ALA A 63 -9.17 7.76 6.39
C ALA A 63 -9.61 8.58 7.61
N LYS A 64 -8.75 8.76 8.62
CA LYS A 64 -9.03 9.63 9.77
C LYS A 64 -9.29 11.07 9.31
N GLU A 65 -8.45 11.60 8.43
CA GLU A 65 -8.60 12.95 7.90
C GLU A 65 -9.93 13.12 7.14
N ARG A 66 -10.27 12.17 6.26
CA ARG A 66 -11.55 12.18 5.55
C ARG A 66 -12.74 12.13 6.52
N THR A 67 -12.66 11.31 7.56
CA THR A 67 -13.71 11.21 8.58
C THR A 67 -13.86 12.51 9.37
N ALA A 68 -12.76 13.14 9.77
CA ALA A 68 -12.79 14.43 10.46
C ALA A 68 -13.40 15.53 9.60
N LYS A 69 -13.01 15.63 8.33
CA LYS A 69 -13.59 16.58 7.37
C LYS A 69 -15.09 16.37 7.19
N LYS A 70 -15.52 15.11 7.00
CA LYS A 70 -16.94 14.78 6.90
C LYS A 70 -17.70 15.22 8.14
N LYS A 71 -17.19 14.89 9.34
CA LYS A 71 -17.82 15.27 10.60
C LYS A 71 -17.97 16.79 10.73
N ALA A 72 -16.92 17.55 10.45
CA ALA A 72 -16.96 19.01 10.50
C ALA A 72 -18.00 19.61 9.52
N VAL A 73 -18.09 19.06 8.29
CA VAL A 73 -19.10 19.48 7.32
C VAL A 73 -20.51 19.18 7.82
N TRP A 74 -20.76 17.99 8.37
CA TRP A 74 -22.06 17.65 8.93
C TRP A 74 -22.44 18.55 10.11
N GLU A 75 -21.50 18.82 11.03
CA GLU A 75 -21.73 19.72 12.17
C GLU A 75 -22.05 21.15 11.71
N ALA A 76 -21.37 21.66 10.69
CA ALA A 76 -21.65 22.97 10.11
C ALA A 76 -23.06 23.02 9.49
N LEU A 77 -23.44 22.00 8.71
CA LEU A 77 -24.78 21.93 8.10
C LEU A 77 -25.89 21.84 9.16
N GLU A 78 -25.71 21.07 10.23
CA GLU A 78 -26.69 21.00 11.32
C GLU A 78 -26.81 22.33 12.07
N ARG A 79 -25.70 23.06 12.24
CA ARG A 79 -25.71 24.41 12.81
C ARG A 79 -26.48 25.39 11.92
N GLU A 80 -26.18 25.42 10.62
CA GLU A 80 -26.88 26.28 9.66
C GLU A 80 -28.39 26.00 9.67
N LYS A 81 -28.80 24.72 9.65
CA LYS A 81 -30.22 24.33 9.75
C LYS A 81 -30.87 24.82 11.06
N ALA A 82 -30.17 24.74 12.19
CA ALA A 82 -30.70 25.20 13.48
C ALA A 82 -30.84 26.73 13.51
N GLU A 83 -29.88 27.46 12.95
CA GLU A 83 -29.93 28.92 12.82
C GLU A 83 -31.07 29.37 11.89
N ASP A 84 -31.30 28.66 10.79
CA ASP A 84 -32.39 28.94 9.86
C ASP A 84 -33.77 28.59 10.46
N ALA A 85 -33.86 27.49 11.23
CA ALA A 85 -35.10 27.13 11.93
C ALA A 85 -35.50 28.15 13.02
N GLY A 86 -34.52 28.84 13.62
CA GLY A 86 -34.78 29.90 14.61
C GLY A 86 -35.15 31.27 14.03
N LYS A 87 -35.08 31.44 12.70
CA LYS A 87 -35.51 32.66 11.99
C LYS A 87 -36.98 32.63 11.55
N VAL A 88 -37.68 31.50 11.74
CA VAL A 88 -39.09 31.29 11.38
C VAL A 88 -40.00 31.57 12.57
#